data_AF-A0A3A8SL54-F1
#
_entry.id   AF-A0A3A8SL54-F1
#
_cell.length_a   1.000
_cell.length_b   1.000
_cell.length_c   1.000
_cell.angle_alpha   90.00
_cell.angle_beta   90.00
_cell.angle_gamma   90.00
#
_symmetry.space_group_name_H-M   'P 1'
#
loop_
_entity.id
_entity.type
_entity.pdbx_description
1 polymer ?
#
loop_
_entity_poly.entity_id
_entity_poly.type
_entity_poly.pdbx_seq_one_letter_code
_entity_poly.pdbx_strand_id
1 'polypeptide(L)'
;TVHTILTLKKDNIPIEYRLFRTDAKKEWRIYDVITDEVSLVDTYKGQFRKLLADKGFDGLLTTLKSKRAQLEKENAGKSAKGATATPAKAEGSAN
;
A
#
# COMPACT_ATOMS: atom_id res chain seq x y z
N THR A 1 4.39 -13.56 -11.11
CA THR A 1 4.08 -13.42 -9.69
C THR A 1 5.35 -13.51 -8.89
N VAL A 2 5.48 -12.74 -7.81
CA VAL A 2 6.61 -12.76 -6.87
C VAL A 2 6.05 -12.95 -5.47
N HIS A 3 6.61 -13.87 -4.71
CA HIS A 3 6.20 -14.15 -3.33
C HIS A 3 7.18 -13.47 -2.36
N THR A 4 6.65 -12.92 -1.28
CA THR A 4 7.43 -12.26 -0.23
C THR A 4 6.83 -12.62 1.12
N ILE A 5 7.65 -12.57 2.17
CA ILE A 5 7.19 -12.77 3.55
C ILE A 5 7.54 -11.51 4.31
N LEU A 6 6.53 -10.89 4.92
CA LEU A 6 6.73 -9.78 5.83
C LEU A 6 6.94 -10.34 7.24
N THR A 7 8.15 -10.19 7.77
CA THR A 7 8.47 -10.63 9.14
C THR A 7 8.26 -9.48 10.10
N LEU A 8 7.16 -9.51 10.83
CA LEU A 8 6.94 -8.71 12.02
C LEU A 8 7.44 -9.48 13.24
N LYS A 9 7.73 -8.78 14.35
CA LYS A 9 8.40 -9.34 15.55
C LYS A 9 7.99 -10.76 15.96
N LYS A 10 6.71 -11.13 15.80
CA LYS A 10 6.19 -12.47 16.11
C LYS A 10 5.41 -13.14 14.98
N ASP A 11 5.18 -12.45 13.86
CA ASP A 11 4.26 -12.90 12.82
C ASP A 11 4.93 -12.82 11.45
N ASN A 12 4.73 -13.86 10.64
CA ASN A 12 5.13 -13.90 9.25
C ASN A 12 3.87 -13.81 8.38
N ILE A 13 3.76 -12.75 7.58
CA ILE A 13 2.62 -12.52 6.70
C ILE A 13 3.07 -12.80 5.26
N PRO A 14 2.55 -13.83 4.59
CA PRO A 14 2.85 -14.09 3.20
C PRO A 14 2.13 -13.06 2.31
N ILE A 15 2.88 -12.49 1.36
CA ILE A 15 2.37 -11.53 0.38
C ILE A 15 2.73 -12.04 -1.02
N GLU A 16 1.75 -12.07 -1.90
CA GLU A 16 1.95 -12.39 -3.32
C GLU A 16 1.71 -11.15 -4.18
N TYR A 17 2.74 -10.77 -4.95
CA TYR A 17 2.67 -9.68 -5.92
C TYR A 17 2.44 -10.26 -7.31
N ARG A 18 1.36 -9.85 -7.98
CA ARG A 18 1.16 -10.15 -9.40
C ARG A 18 1.76 -9.03 -10.25
N LEU A 19 2.66 -9.42 -11.14
CA LEU A 19 3.38 -8.50 -12.01
C LEU A 19 2.97 -8.72 -13.46
N PHE A 20 2.95 -7.64 -14.21
CA PHE A 20 2.67 -7.61 -15.63
C PHE A 20 3.71 -6.73 -16.34
N ARG A 21 4.09 -7.14 -17.54
CA ARG A 21 4.83 -6.32 -18.49
C ARG A 21 4.18 -6.48 -19.86
N THR A 22 4.06 -5.38 -20.59
CA THR A 22 3.38 -5.39 -21.90
C THR A 22 4.25 -6.01 -22.99
N ASP A 23 5.57 -5.86 -22.89
CA ASP A 23 6.54 -6.44 -23.82
C ASP A 23 7.88 -6.71 -23.11
N ALA A 24 8.80 -7.39 -23.80
CA ALA A 24 10.09 -7.79 -23.24
C ALA A 24 11.05 -6.62 -22.96
N LYS A 25 10.84 -5.45 -23.58
CA LYS A 25 11.64 -4.24 -23.40
C LYS A 25 11.06 -3.30 -22.34
N LYS A 26 9.86 -3.60 -21.80
CA LYS A 26 9.23 -2.81 -20.73
C LYS A 26 9.56 -3.36 -19.36
N GLU A 27 9.46 -2.44 -18.41
CA GLU A 27 9.60 -2.73 -16.98
C GLU A 27 8.42 -3.55 -16.46
N TRP A 28 8.70 -4.39 -15.49
CA TRP A 28 7.66 -5.08 -14.72
C TRP A 28 6.92 -4.08 -13.84
N ARG A 29 5.59 -4.16 -13.85
CA ARG A 29 4.72 -3.38 -12.97
C ARG A 29 3.86 -4.31 -12.16
N ILE A 30 3.72 -4.02 -10.87
CA ILE A 30 2.79 -4.72 -9.98
C ILE A 30 1.39 -4.21 -10.30
N TYR A 31 0.45 -5.12 -10.54
CA TYR A 31 -0.95 -4.76 -10.78
C TYR A 31 -1.90 -5.24 -9.68
N ASP A 32 -1.50 -6.25 -8.91
CA ASP A 32 -2.30 -6.76 -7.80
C ASP A 32 -1.40 -7.28 -6.67
N VAL A 33 -1.91 -7.21 -5.45
CA VAL A 33 -1.27 -7.72 -4.24
C VAL A 33 -2.29 -8.59 -3.53
N ILE A 34 -1.85 -9.79 -3.16
CA ILE A 34 -2.67 -10.76 -2.44
C ILE A 34 -2.11 -10.88 -1.03
N THR A 35 -2.99 -10.80 -0.05
CA THR A 35 -2.68 -11.00 1.37
C THR A 35 -3.72 -11.96 1.94
N ASP A 36 -3.27 -12.99 2.64
CA ASP A 36 -4.15 -14.04 3.20
C ASP A 36 -5.14 -14.60 2.17
N GLU A 37 -4.63 -14.91 0.97
CA GLU A 37 -5.39 -15.42 -0.20
C GLU A 37 -6.41 -14.44 -0.81
N VAL A 38 -6.51 -13.21 -0.30
CA VAL A 38 -7.44 -12.19 -0.79
C VAL A 38 -6.71 -11.19 -1.68
N SER A 39 -7.16 -11.07 -2.93
CA SER A 39 -6.71 -10.04 -3.88
C SER A 39 -7.25 -8.67 -3.48
N LEU A 40 -6.36 -7.67 -3.39
CA LEU A 40 -6.79 -6.29 -3.19
C LEU A 40 -7.66 -5.82 -4.36
N VAL A 41 -7.28 -6.13 -5.60
CA VAL A 41 -8.07 -5.74 -6.77
C VAL A 41 -9.49 -6.31 -6.69
N ASP A 42 -9.64 -7.61 -6.39
CA ASP A 42 -10.96 -8.23 -6.29
C ASP A 42 -11.78 -7.67 -5.12
N THR A 43 -11.13 -7.38 -3.99
CA THR A 43 -11.75 -6.75 -2.82
C THR A 43 -12.38 -5.40 -3.18
N TYR A 44 -11.67 -4.55 -3.92
CA TYR A 44 -12.16 -3.21 -4.26
C TYR A 44 -13.03 -3.18 -5.52
N LYS A 45 -12.94 -4.19 -6.40
CA LYS A 45 -13.71 -4.27 -7.65
C LYS A 45 -15.21 -4.18 -7.42
N GLY A 46 -15.74 -4.84 -6.39
CA GLY A 46 -17.16 -4.77 -6.04
C GLY A 46 -17.63 -3.34 -5.72
N GLN A 47 -16.83 -2.62 -4.92
CA GLN A 47 -17.12 -1.24 -4.54
C GLN A 47 -17.03 -0.29 -5.74
N PHE A 48 -16.04 -0.48 -6.61
CA PHE A 48 -15.90 0.32 -7.82
C PHE A 48 -17.04 0.09 -8.80
N ARG A 49 -17.50 -1.16 -8.97
CA ARG A 49 -18.66 -1.46 -9.83
C ARG A 49 -19.91 -0.73 -9.36
N LYS A 50 -20.17 -0.71 -8.05
CA LYS A 50 -21.29 0.03 -7.46
C LYS A 50 -21.15 1.53 -7.74
N LEU A 51 -19.98 2.10 -7.47
CA LEU A 51 -19.74 3.53 -7.67
C LEU A 51 -19.81 3.96 -9.14
N LEU A 52 -19.32 3.11 -10.05
CA LEU A 52 -19.42 3.33 -11.49
C LEU A 52 -20.88 3.30 -11.95
N ALA A 53 -21.70 2.38 -11.44
CA ALA A 53 -23.12 2.32 -11.74
C ALA A 53 -23.86 3.57 -11.22
N ASP A 54 -23.52 4.03 -10.02
CA ASP A 54 -24.23 5.12 -9.36
C ASP A 54 -23.79 6.53 -9.85
N LYS A 55 -22.49 6.72 -10.11
CA LYS A 55 -21.90 8.06 -10.33
C LYS A 55 -21.00 8.15 -11.57
N GLY A 56 -20.89 7.09 -12.36
CA GLY A 56 -20.01 7.04 -13.52
C GLY A 56 -18.52 7.17 -13.17
N PHE A 57 -17.71 7.37 -14.21
CA PHE A 57 -16.26 7.44 -14.09
C PHE A 57 -15.79 8.64 -13.27
N ASP A 58 -16.38 9.82 -13.48
CA ASP A 58 -16.00 11.04 -12.77
C ASP A 58 -16.26 10.95 -11.26
N GLY A 59 -17.36 10.28 -10.88
CA GLY A 59 -17.67 10.00 -9.48
C GLY A 59 -16.65 9.07 -8.83
N LEU A 60 -16.21 8.02 -9.54
CA LEU A 60 -15.13 7.15 -9.08
C LEU A 60 -13.82 7.94 -8.90
N LEU A 61 -13.41 8.70 -9.91
CA LEU A 61 -12.16 9.45 -9.87
C LEU A 61 -12.13 10.48 -8.73
N THR A 62 -13.23 11.18 -8.51
CA THR A 62 -13.37 12.14 -7.41
C THR A 62 -13.28 11.46 -6.05
N THR A 63 -13.93 10.30 -5.91
CA THR A 63 -13.89 9.51 -4.66
C THR A 63 -12.47 9.03 -4.36
N LEU A 64 -11.75 8.53 -5.36
CA LEU A 64 -10.35 8.09 -5.22
C LEU A 64 -9.43 9.26 -4.84
N LYS A 65 -9.55 10.42 -5.50
CA LYS A 65 -8.77 11.62 -5.16
C LYS A 65 -9.02 12.08 -3.72
N SER A 66 -10.29 12.11 -3.30
CA SER A 66 -10.67 12.47 -1.93
C SER A 66 -10.11 11.48 -0.92
N LYS A 67 -10.21 10.18 -1.18
CA LYS A 67 -9.69 9.14 -0.28
C LYS A 67 -8.16 9.22 -0.16
N ARG A 68 -7.44 9.46 -1.27
CA ARG A 68 -6.00 9.70 -1.26
C ARG A 68 -5.62 10.88 -0.37
N ALA A 69 -6.28 12.03 -0.56
CA ALA A 69 -6.00 13.24 0.22
C ALA A 69 -6.28 13.04 1.72
N GLN A 70 -7.32 12.28 2.07
CA GLN A 70 -7.60 11.90 3.45
C GLN A 70 -6.45 11.05 4.03
N LEU A 71 -6.04 9.99 3.33
CA LEU A 71 -4.98 9.09 3.79
C LEU A 71 -3.63 9.79 3.93
N GLU A 72 -3.31 10.72 3.04
CA GLU A 72 -2.08 11.54 3.14
C GLU A 72 -2.08 12.40 4.41
N LYS A 73 -3.21 13.02 4.75
CA LYS A 73 -3.35 13.79 6.00
C LYS A 73 -3.24 12.90 7.25
N GLU A 74 -3.90 11.74 7.23
CA GLU A 74 -3.84 10.77 8.32
C GLU A 74 -2.41 10.22 8.51
N ASN A 75 -1.71 9.92 7.42
CA ASN A 75 -0.34 9.43 7.46
C ASN A 75 0.65 10.52 7.89
N ALA A 76 0.45 11.78 7.50
CA ALA A 76 1.24 12.90 8.00
C ALA A 76 1.08 13.08 9.52
N GLY A 77 -0.15 12.94 10.05
CA GLY A 77 -0.42 12.96 11.49
C GLY A 77 0.19 11.78 12.26
N LYS A 78 0.22 10.58 11.66
CA LYS A 78 0.87 9.39 12.23
C LYS A 78 2.40 9.46 12.16
N SER A 79 2.96 10.03 11.09
CA SER A 79 4.40 10.27 10.94
C SER A 79 4.94 11.29 11.96
N ALA A 80 4.13 12.30 12.34
CA ALA A 80 4.50 13.25 13.39
C ALA A 80 4.52 12.62 14.79
N LYS A 81 3.65 11.62 15.07
CA LYS A 81 3.60 10.91 16.36
C LYS A 81 4.67 9.81 16.50
N GLY A 82 5.28 9.39 15.41
CA GLY A 82 6.45 8.50 15.40
C GLY A 82 7.80 9.22 15.55
N ALA A 83 7.84 10.55 15.38
CA ALA A 83 9.07 11.35 15.41
C ALA A 83 9.37 12.02 16.77
N THR A 84 8.46 11.97 17.76
CA THR A 84 8.65 12.57 19.10
C THR A 84 9.22 11.62 20.15
N ALA A 85 10.05 10.66 19.74
CA ALA A 85 11.06 10.05 20.60
C ALA A 85 12.43 10.65 20.25
N THR A 86 12.69 11.86 20.74
CA THR A 86 13.97 12.61 20.61
C THR A 86 14.78 12.47 21.93
N PRO A 87 16.02 12.98 22.06
CA PRO A 87 17.37 12.56 21.61
C PRO A 87 18.31 12.16 22.80
N ALA A 88 19.64 12.09 22.57
CA ALA A 88 20.79 12.00 23.52
C ALA A 88 21.41 10.58 23.63
N LYS A 89 22.73 10.33 23.63
CA LYS A 89 23.95 11.12 23.90
C LYS A 89 25.16 10.34 23.32
N ALA A 90 26.28 11.06 23.17
CA ALA A 90 27.53 10.69 22.52
C ALA A 90 28.38 9.57 23.19
N GLU A 91 29.49 9.26 22.50
CA GLU A 91 30.79 8.76 22.99
C GLU A 91 31.04 7.24 23.15
N GLY A 92 32.01 6.74 22.37
CA GLY A 92 33.14 6.00 22.95
C GLY A 92 33.26 4.48 22.72
N SER A 93 34.38 4.12 22.07
CA SER A 93 35.26 2.98 22.38
C SER A 93 35.03 1.60 21.73
N ALA A 94 36.03 1.24 20.90
CA ALA A 94 36.69 -0.06 20.71
C ALA A 94 35.85 -1.34 20.52
N ASN A 95 35.98 -1.99 19.36
CA ASN A 95 37.01 -3.03 19.14
C ASN A 95 37.20 -3.30 17.64
#